data_AF-A0A7T5UU94-F1
#
_entry.id   AF-A0A7T5UU94-F1
#
_cell.length_a   1.000
_cell.length_b   1.000
_cell.length_c   1.000
_cell.angle_alpha   90.00
_cell.angle_beta   90.00
_cell.angle_gamma   90.00
#
_symmetry.space_group_name_H-M   'P 1'
#
loop_
_entity.id
_entity.type
_entity.pdbx_description
1 polymer ?
#
loop_
_entity_poly.entity_id
_entity_poly.type
_entity_poly.pdbx_seq_one_letter_code
_entity_poly.pdbx_strand_id
1 'polypeptide(L)'
;MTRIKHINSMSLAKVQAFIFFVFGIINAVLSSSATFLMQYRFVKPVSATPLLVTTFLIMPVLYVVIGFLMGLLEGFLYNLIARRTGGIEVETESR
;
A
#
# COMPACT_ATOMS: atom_id res chain seq x y z
N MET A 1 28.06 -12.08 -5.02
CA MET A 1 27.17 -10.98 -4.59
C MET A 1 26.92 -10.06 -5.78
N THR A 2 25.65 -9.73 -6.05
CA THR A 2 25.24 -8.91 -7.20
C THR A 2 24.77 -7.55 -6.71
N ARG A 3 25.25 -6.45 -7.31
CA ARG A 3 24.83 -5.08 -6.91
C ARG A 3 23.72 -4.56 -7.79
N ILE A 4 22.61 -4.15 -7.17
CA ILE A 4 21.54 -3.42 -7.81
C ILE A 4 21.86 -1.92 -7.68
N LYS A 5 22.12 -1.26 -8.82
CA LYS A 5 22.38 0.19 -8.88
C LYS A 5 21.19 0.98 -9.39
N HIS A 6 20.21 0.29 -9.97
CA HIS A 6 19.05 0.90 -10.58
C HIS A 6 17.85 -0.04 -10.43
N ILE A 7 16.72 0.51 -9.99
CA ILE A 7 15.44 -0.17 -9.92
C ILE A 7 14.50 0.50 -10.91
N ASN A 8 13.75 -0.30 -11.67
CA ASN A 8 12.69 0.24 -12.52
C ASN A 8 11.54 0.73 -11.63
N SER A 9 11.41 2.05 -11.49
CA SER A 9 10.40 2.69 -10.63
C SER A 9 8.97 2.26 -11.00
N MET A 10 8.68 2.02 -12.29
CA MET A 10 7.35 1.57 -12.72
C MET A 10 7.06 0.14 -12.25
N SER A 11 8.07 -0.74 -12.26
CA SER A 11 7.93 -2.09 -11.73
C SER A 11 7.74 -2.07 -10.22
N LEU A 12 8.52 -1.25 -9.51
CA LEU A 12 8.39 -1.08 -8.06
C LEU A 12 7.01 -0.54 -7.67
N ALA A 13 6.53 0.47 -8.39
CA ALA A 13 5.21 1.05 -8.19
C ALA A 13 4.07 0.01 -8.29
N LYS A 14 4.13 -0.89 -9.28
CA LYS A 14 3.13 -1.97 -9.41
C LYS A 14 3.17 -2.94 -8.23
N VAL A 15 4.37 -3.34 -7.81
CA VAL A 15 4.54 -4.23 -6.65
C VAL A 15 4.02 -3.56 -5.39
N GLN A 16 4.39 -2.30 -5.14
CA GLN A 16 3.95 -1.59 -3.94
C GLN A 16 2.45 -1.28 -3.97
N ALA A 17 1.87 -0.97 -5.13
CA ALA A 17 0.42 -0.84 -5.30
C ALA A 17 -0.32 -2.12 -4.88
N PHE A 18 0.19 -3.29 -5.26
CA PHE A 18 -0.38 -4.57 -4.88
C PHE A 18 -0.21 -4.87 -3.38
N ILE A 19 0.96 -4.57 -2.80
CA ILE A 19 1.18 -4.70 -1.35
C ILE A 19 0.21 -3.81 -0.57
N PHE A 20 0.06 -2.55 -0.99
CA PHE A 20 -0.86 -1.60 -0.35
C PHE A 20 -2.33 -1.97 -0.57
N PHE A 21 -2.69 -2.56 -1.70
CA PHE A 21 -4.03 -3.10 -1.90
C PHE A 21 -4.41 -4.11 -0.81
N VAL A 22 -3.50 -5.05 -0.50
CA VAL A 22 -3.71 -6.03 0.58
C VAL A 22 -3.88 -5.32 1.93
N PHE A 23 -3.03 -4.32 2.23
CA PHE A 23 -3.19 -3.52 3.44
C PHE A 23 -4.51 -2.73 3.46
N GLY A 24 -4.96 -2.22 2.31
CA GLY A 24 -6.22 -1.51 2.16
C GLY A 24 -7.42 -2.40 2.44
N ILE A 25 -7.40 -3.67 2.00
CA ILE A 25 -8.43 -4.66 2.33
C ILE A 25 -8.43 -4.94 3.84
N ILE A 26 -7.27 -5.20 4.42
CA ILE A 26 -7.15 -5.47 5.87
C ILE A 26 -7.71 -4.27 6.66
N ASN A 27 -7.31 -3.04 6.29
CA ASN A 27 -7.77 -1.83 6.94
C ASN A 27 -9.29 -1.63 6.76
N ALA A 28 -9.84 -1.88 5.56
CA ALA A 28 -11.26 -1.78 5.29
C ALA A 28 -12.08 -2.74 6.16
N VAL A 29 -11.63 -3.98 6.34
CA VAL A 29 -12.29 -4.97 7.21
C VAL A 29 -12.23 -4.53 8.68
N LEU A 30 -11.05 -4.14 9.17
CA LEU A 30 -10.85 -3.73 10.56
C LEU A 30 -11.64 -2.46 10.92
N SER A 31 -11.60 -1.44 10.06
CA SER A 31 -12.34 -0.19 10.28
C SER A 31 -13.86 -0.38 10.20
N SER A 32 -14.34 -1.20 9.26
CA SER A 32 -15.78 -1.49 9.12
C SER A 32 -16.32 -2.28 10.31
N SER A 33 -15.57 -3.28 10.78
CA SER A 33 -15.94 -4.07 11.96
C SER A 33 -15.93 -3.24 13.24
N ALA A 34 -14.91 -2.39 13.45
CA ALA A 34 -14.87 -1.46 14.58
C ALA A 34 -16.06 -0.48 14.56
N THR A 35 -16.39 0.07 13.39
CA THR A 35 -17.50 1.01 13.24
C THR A 35 -18.85 0.33 13.50
N PHE A 36 -19.03 -0.90 13.01
CA PHE A 36 -20.23 -1.70 13.27
C PHE A 36 -20.43 -1.95 14.79
N LEU A 37 -19.37 -2.33 15.50
CA LEU A 37 -19.41 -2.54 16.95
C LEU A 37 -19.74 -1.26 17.74
N MET A 38 -19.17 -0.11 17.35
CA MET A 38 -19.47 1.16 18.00
C MET A 38 -20.93 1.59 17.78
N GLN A 39 -21.46 1.42 16.57
CA GLN A 39 -22.86 1.75 16.27
C GLN A 39 -23.82 0.86 17.06
N TYR A 40 -23.55 -0.44 17.17
CA TYR A 40 -24.37 -1.35 17.96
C TYR A 40 -24.46 -0.95 19.45
N ARG A 41 -23.41 -0.31 19.99
CA ARG A 41 -23.29 -0.01 21.43
C ARG A 41 -23.71 1.41 21.83
N PHE A 42 -23.53 2.41 20.99
CA PHE A 42 -23.57 3.82 21.43
C PHE A 42 -24.49 4.74 20.61
N VAL A 43 -24.92 4.36 19.41
CA VAL A 43 -25.66 5.26 18.49
C VAL A 43 -26.92 4.55 18.00
N LYS A 44 -28.12 5.17 18.14
CA LYS A 44 -29.34 4.67 17.47
C LYS A 44 -29.07 4.45 15.98
N PRO A 45 -29.71 3.48 15.30
CA PRO A 45 -29.41 3.13 13.91
C PRO A 45 -29.80 4.28 12.98
N VAL A 46 -28.92 5.28 12.88
CA VAL A 46 -28.85 6.19 11.76
C VAL A 46 -28.41 5.32 10.59
N SER A 47 -29.00 5.56 9.42
CA SER A 47 -28.73 4.90 8.15
C SER A 47 -27.26 5.07 7.71
N ALA A 48 -26.33 4.43 8.43
CA ALA A 48 -24.89 4.46 8.22
C ALA A 48 -24.42 3.40 7.22
N THR A 49 -25.35 2.56 6.74
CA THR A 49 -25.14 1.54 5.71
C THR A 49 -24.50 2.09 4.43
N PRO A 50 -24.90 3.26 3.88
CA PRO A 50 -24.25 3.80 2.68
C PRO A 50 -22.78 4.15 2.93
N LEU A 51 -22.47 4.78 4.07
CA LEU A 51 -21.13 5.28 4.40
C LEU A 51 -20.13 4.14 4.66
N LEU A 52 -20.59 3.06 5.28
CA LEU A 52 -19.78 1.85 5.53
C LEU A 52 -19.42 1.14 4.22
N VAL A 53 -20.41 0.96 3.34
CA VAL A 53 -20.21 0.29 2.04
C VAL A 53 -19.29 1.11 1.14
N THR A 54 -19.45 2.45 1.11
CA THR A 54 -18.56 3.31 0.32
C THR A 54 -17.14 3.27 0.85
N THR A 55 -16.93 3.32 2.18
CA THR A 55 -15.59 3.28 2.77
C THR A 55 -14.90 1.95 2.50
N PHE A 56 -15.63 0.83 2.62
CA PHE A 56 -15.08 -0.50 2.37
C PHE A 56 -14.61 -0.69 0.92
N LEU A 57 -15.33 -0.12 -0.05
CA LEU A 57 -14.98 -0.20 -1.46
C LEU A 57 -13.90 0.81 -1.88
N ILE A 58 -13.95 2.03 -1.33
CA ILE A 58 -13.04 3.11 -1.72
C ILE A 58 -11.66 2.93 -1.10
N MET A 59 -11.56 2.43 0.14
CA MET A 59 -10.28 2.33 0.86
C MET A 59 -9.24 1.47 0.14
N PRO A 60 -9.55 0.24 -0.34
CA PRO A 60 -8.58 -0.56 -1.09
C PRO A 60 -8.05 0.16 -2.34
N VAL A 61 -8.94 0.86 -3.07
CA VAL A 61 -8.57 1.60 -4.28
C VAL A 61 -7.65 2.78 -3.93
N LEU A 62 -7.98 3.56 -2.89
CA LEU A 62 -7.12 4.64 -2.43
C LEU A 62 -5.74 4.13 -2.03
N TYR A 63 -5.68 3.01 -1.30
CA TYR A 63 -4.41 2.40 -0.91
C TYR A 63 -3.60 1.94 -2.14
N VAL A 64 -4.22 1.38 -3.18
CA VAL A 64 -3.52 1.04 -4.44
C VAL A 64 -2.87 2.28 -5.04
N VAL A 65 -3.62 3.38 -5.14
CA VAL A 65 -3.11 4.64 -5.71
C VAL A 65 -1.96 5.19 -4.87
N ILE A 66 -2.11 5.20 -3.53
CA ILE A 66 -1.06 5.65 -2.62
C ILE A 66 0.18 4.77 -2.76
N GLY A 67 0.04 3.45 -2.71
CA GLY A 67 1.16 2.52 -2.86
C GLY A 67 1.86 2.65 -4.22
N PHE A 68 1.10 2.89 -5.29
CA PHE A 68 1.66 3.14 -6.62
C PHE A 68 2.50 4.41 -6.66
N LEU A 69 1.96 5.52 -6.15
CA LEU A 69 2.65 6.82 -6.11
C LEU A 69 3.89 6.76 -5.22
N MET A 70 3.79 6.11 -4.06
CA MET A 70 4.93 5.87 -3.18
C MET A 70 6.00 5.04 -3.89
N GLY A 71 5.64 4.03 -4.68
CA GLY A 71 6.65 3.18 -5.33
C GLY A 71 7.36 3.84 -6.49
N LEU A 72 6.66 4.75 -7.18
CA LEU A 72 7.31 5.64 -8.14
C LEU A 72 8.33 6.55 -7.43
N LEU A 73 7.93 7.14 -6.32
CA LEU A 73 8.78 8.05 -5.53
C LEU A 73 9.99 7.30 -4.94
N GLU A 74 9.76 6.17 -4.29
CA GLU A 74 10.80 5.31 -3.70
C GLU A 74 11.80 4.84 -4.76
N GLY A 75 11.32 4.39 -5.91
CA GLY A 75 12.20 3.95 -7.00
C GLY A 75 13.04 5.10 -7.56
N PHE A 76 12.43 6.28 -7.73
CA PHE A 76 13.14 7.50 -8.14
C PHE A 76 14.22 7.90 -7.13
N LEU A 77 13.86 7.96 -5.83
CA LEU A 77 14.78 8.31 -4.76
C LEU A 77 15.91 7.28 -4.64
N TYR A 78 15.58 5.99 -4.75
CA TYR A 78 16.58 4.92 -4.75
C TYR A 78 17.60 5.14 -5.86
N ASN A 79 17.15 5.36 -7.09
CA ASN A 79 18.05 5.57 -8.23
C ASN A 79 18.93 6.82 -8.05
N LEU A 80 18.39 7.88 -7.45
CA LEU A 80 19.13 9.10 -7.15
C LEU A 80 20.22 8.86 -6.09
N ILE A 81 19.89 8.16 -5.01
CA ILE A 81 20.82 7.87 -3.91
C ILE A 81 21.87 6.84 -4.34
N ALA A 82 21.46 5.78 -5.05
CA ALA A 82 22.32 4.70 -5.51
C ALA A 82 23.45 5.18 -6.44
N ARG A 83 23.22 6.28 -7.18
CA ARG A 83 24.27 6.93 -7.98
C ARG A 83 25.46 7.42 -7.14
N ARG A 84 25.22 7.77 -5.87
CA ARG A 84 26.26 8.26 -4.94
C ARG A 84 26.77 7.17 -4.01
N THR A 85 25.92 6.24 -3.58
CA THR A 85 26.27 5.21 -2.60
C THR A 85 26.72 3.88 -3.21
N GLY A 86 26.56 3.70 -4.52
CA GLY A 86 26.96 2.47 -5.22
C GLY A 86 25.90 1.37 -5.26
N GLY A 87 24.70 1.63 -4.73
CA GLY A 87 23.54 0.72 -4.76
C GLY A 87 23.45 -0.22 -3.56
N ILE A 88 22.56 -1.22 -3.65
CA ILE A 88 22.43 -2.28 -2.64
C ILE A 88 23.07 -3.57 -3.17
N GLU A 89 23.83 -4.23 -2.31
CA GLU A 89 24.43 -5.53 -2.57
C GLU A 89 23.46 -6.64 -2.16
N VAL A 90 23.22 -7.59 -3.06
CA VAL A 90 22.23 -8.64 -2.91
C VAL A 90 22.91 -9.98 -3.13
N GLU A 91 22.68 -10.92 -2.22
CA GLU A 91 23.00 -12.32 -2.42
C GLU A 91 21.89 -12.97 -3.22
N THR A 92 22.25 -13.49 -4.39
CA THR A 92 21.34 -14.26 -5.24
C THR A 92 21.70 -15.72 -5.10
N GLU A 93 20.74 -16.59 -4.83
CA GLU A 93 20.92 -18.03 -5.04
C GLU A 93 21.14 -18.25 -6.55
N SER A 94 22.38 -18.46 -6.95
CA SER A 94 22.70 -18.89 -8.32
C SER A 94 22.24 -20.34 -8.47
N ARG A 95 21.21 -20.57 -9.28
CA ARG A 95 20.94 -21.91 -9.84
C ARG A 95 21.97 -22.26 -10.89
#